data_AF-A0A2N0V5P8-F1
#
_entry.id   AF-A0A2N0V5P8-F1
#
_cell.length_a   1.000
_cell.length_b   1.000
_cell.length_c   1.000
_cell.angle_alpha   90.00
_cell.angle_beta   90.00
_cell.angle_gamma   90.00
#
_symmetry.space_group_name_H-M   'P 1'
#
loop_
_entity.id
_entity.type
_entity.pdbx_description
1 polymer ?
#
loop_
_entity_poly.entity_id
_entity_poly.type
_entity_poly.pdbx_seq_one_letter_code
_entity_poly.pdbx_strand_id
1 'polypeptide(L)'
;MKSDYDYQFPWRPIFEIYAFSGWLSGAGLAHFTSRWSGLPREPFDWLMTACGVMAFWRLSPALSLWYRKRRLRQFRFQYLDAEKLVTLVKRNPEALWFGWGFDWVQKHAQLAYEILKRDVSTLIPSDHQRMGSAWIHGLEVSESDIRQPLQHTAGHTLLVGTTGAGKTRAFDVLVTQAVLRGEAVIIIDPKGDKDLMVCAKRACALANRPDRFVYFHPAFPEGSVRLDPLHNFNRPSEIASRIS
;
A
#
# COMPACT_ATOMS: atom_id res chain seq x y z
N MET A 1 25.90 -5.00 -8.92
CA MET A 1 24.95 -3.90 -9.14
C MET A 1 24.06 -4.25 -10.31
N LYS A 2 22.77 -4.48 -10.11
CA LYS A 2 21.82 -4.42 -11.24
C LYS A 2 21.77 -2.96 -11.67
N SER A 3 21.96 -2.71 -12.95
CA SER A 3 21.87 -1.37 -13.53
C SER A 3 20.52 -0.75 -13.19
N ASP A 4 20.49 0.52 -12.78
CA ASP A 4 19.24 1.29 -12.63
C ASP A 4 18.44 1.39 -13.95
N TYR A 5 19.06 0.97 -15.06
CA TYR A 5 18.51 0.92 -16.41
C TYR A 5 18.15 -0.48 -16.91
N ASP A 6 18.08 -1.51 -16.05
CA ASP A 6 17.59 -2.85 -16.47
C ASP A 6 16.07 -2.80 -16.72
N TYR A 7 15.69 -2.22 -17.87
CA TYR A 7 14.32 -2.13 -18.33
C TYR A 7 13.84 -3.52 -18.73
N GLN A 8 13.07 -4.14 -17.85
CA GLN A 8 12.31 -5.35 -18.17
C GLN A 8 10.84 -5.08 -17.92
N PHE A 9 10.06 -5.01 -18.99
CA PHE A 9 8.61 -4.91 -18.91
C PHE A 9 8.05 -6.21 -18.29
N PRO A 10 7.58 -6.20 -17.03
CA PRO A 10 7.25 -7.43 -16.32
C PRO A 10 5.91 -8.03 -16.76
N TRP A 11 5.11 -7.29 -17.53
CA TRP A 11 3.74 -7.68 -17.87
C TRP A 11 3.58 -8.26 -19.29
N ARG A 12 4.68 -8.49 -20.02
CA ARG A 12 4.68 -9.25 -21.29
C ARG A 12 4.31 -10.72 -21.06
N PRO A 13 3.81 -11.48 -22.05
CA PRO A 13 3.70 -12.94 -21.93
C PRO A 13 4.99 -13.55 -21.37
N ILE A 14 4.86 -14.54 -20.47
CA ILE A 14 6.01 -15.13 -19.77
C ILE A 14 6.69 -16.13 -20.71
N PHE A 15 7.46 -15.62 -21.67
CA PHE A 15 8.11 -16.44 -22.68
C PHE A 15 9.11 -17.45 -22.10
N GLU A 16 9.60 -17.17 -20.89
CA GLU A 16 10.47 -18.04 -20.10
C GLU A 16 9.80 -19.38 -19.79
N ILE A 17 8.47 -19.42 -19.65
CA ILE A 17 7.71 -20.66 -19.48
C ILE A 17 7.73 -21.49 -20.76
N TYR A 18 7.60 -20.87 -21.94
CA TYR A 18 7.71 -21.62 -23.20
C TYR A 18 9.12 -22.17 -23.41
N ALA A 19 10.16 -21.39 -23.07
CA ALA A 19 11.54 -21.86 -23.11
C ALA A 19 11.77 -23.01 -22.12
N PHE A 20 11.28 -22.89 -20.88
CA PHE A 20 11.33 -23.94 -19.86
C PHE A 20 10.67 -25.23 -20.35
N SER A 21 9.44 -25.14 -20.87
CA SER A 21 8.72 -26.28 -21.44
C SER A 21 9.44 -26.87 -22.65
N GLY A 22 10.03 -26.04 -23.52
CA GLY A 22 10.81 -26.49 -24.67
C GLY A 22 12.03 -27.31 -24.26
N TRP A 23 12.80 -26.83 -23.26
CA TRP A 23 13.95 -27.56 -22.72
C TRP A 23 13.54 -28.85 -22.00
N LEU A 24 12.44 -28.84 -21.26
CA LEU A 24 11.90 -30.06 -20.65
C LEU A 24 11.45 -31.09 -21.71
N SER A 25 10.75 -30.64 -22.76
CA SER A 25 10.36 -31.50 -23.87
C SER A 25 11.57 -32.07 -24.60
N GLY A 26 12.63 -31.28 -24.79
CA GLY A 26 13.90 -31.75 -25.36
C GLY A 26 14.57 -32.82 -24.50
N ALA A 27 14.61 -32.63 -23.18
CA ALA A 27 15.10 -33.64 -22.23
C ALA A 27 14.24 -34.93 -22.27
N GLY A 28 12.92 -34.78 -22.32
CA GLY A 28 11.98 -35.91 -22.42
C GLY A 28 12.12 -36.69 -23.73
N LEU A 29 12.31 -35.99 -24.86
CA LEU A 29 12.54 -36.60 -26.16
C LEU A 29 13.89 -37.33 -26.21
N ALA A 30 14.95 -36.73 -25.66
CA ALA A 30 16.26 -37.39 -25.51
C ALA A 30 16.16 -38.67 -24.66
N HIS A 31 15.40 -38.62 -23.56
CA HIS A 31 15.15 -39.78 -22.72
C HIS A 31 14.38 -40.89 -23.47
N PHE A 32 13.30 -40.53 -24.17
CA PHE A 32 12.47 -41.49 -24.91
C PHE A 32 13.26 -42.14 -26.06
N THR A 33 13.98 -41.33 -26.85
CA THR A 33 14.80 -41.82 -27.98
C THR A 33 15.96 -42.70 -27.52
N SER A 34 16.59 -42.40 -26.37
CA SER A 34 17.61 -43.26 -25.75
C SER A 34 17.07 -44.66 -25.40
N ARG A 35 15.79 -44.75 -25.02
CA ARG A 35 15.14 -46.03 -24.68
C ARG A 35 14.68 -46.83 -25.90
N TRP A 36 14.32 -46.17 -26.99
CA TRP A 36 13.72 -46.82 -28.16
C TRP A 36 14.72 -47.11 -29.31
N SER A 37 15.72 -46.23 -29.52
CA SER A 37 16.54 -46.26 -30.74
C SER A 37 17.62 -47.34 -30.78
N GLY A 38 17.97 -47.93 -29.64
CA GLY A 38 19.10 -48.88 -29.53
C GLY A 38 20.49 -48.24 -29.72
N LEU A 39 20.56 -46.92 -29.85
CA LEU A 39 21.81 -46.16 -29.98
C LEU A 39 22.56 -46.06 -28.64
N PRO A 40 23.88 -45.74 -28.65
CA PRO A 40 24.64 -45.50 -27.42
C PRO A 40 23.97 -44.44 -26.54
N ARG A 41 23.89 -44.68 -25.23
CA ARG A 41 23.16 -43.81 -24.29
C ARG A 41 23.89 -42.52 -23.93
N GLU A 42 25.22 -42.51 -24.02
CA GLU A 42 26.06 -41.40 -23.56
C GLU A 42 25.70 -40.04 -24.19
N PRO A 43 25.50 -39.91 -25.53
CA PRO A 43 25.11 -38.63 -26.13
C PRO A 43 23.74 -38.13 -25.66
N PHE A 44 22.80 -39.04 -25.39
CA PHE A 44 21.46 -38.69 -24.91
C PHE A 44 21.49 -38.24 -23.44
N ASP A 45 22.34 -38.84 -22.61
CA ASP A 45 22.51 -38.44 -21.21
C ASP A 45 23.13 -37.03 -21.10
N TRP A 46 24.11 -36.71 -21.96
CA TRP A 46 24.66 -35.36 -22.08
C TRP A 46 23.62 -34.35 -22.54
N LEU A 47 22.82 -34.70 -23.57
CA LEU A 47 21.75 -33.84 -24.07
C LEU A 47 20.66 -33.61 -23.01
N MET A 48 20.25 -34.66 -22.29
CA MET A 48 19.28 -34.56 -21.19
C MET A 48 19.80 -33.64 -20.08
N THR A 49 21.07 -33.77 -19.72
CA THR A 49 21.72 -32.92 -18.70
C THR A 49 21.77 -31.47 -19.16
N ALA A 50 22.20 -31.19 -20.39
CA ALA A 50 22.24 -29.85 -20.95
C ALA A 50 20.85 -29.20 -20.99
N CYS A 51 19.84 -29.94 -21.47
CA CYS A 51 18.45 -29.49 -21.46
C CYS A 51 17.92 -29.24 -20.04
N GLY A 52 18.25 -30.10 -19.07
CA GLY A 52 17.87 -29.95 -17.67
C GLY A 52 18.46 -28.69 -17.03
N VAL A 53 19.75 -28.41 -17.27
CA VAL A 53 20.44 -27.20 -16.80
C VAL A 53 19.77 -25.95 -17.40
N MET A 54 19.48 -25.97 -18.71
CA MET A 54 18.81 -24.85 -19.38
C MET A 54 17.38 -24.62 -18.88
N ALA A 55 16.61 -25.68 -18.62
CA ALA A 55 15.29 -25.59 -18.02
C ALA A 55 15.39 -24.95 -16.61
N PHE A 56 16.29 -25.44 -15.76
CA PHE A 56 16.49 -24.90 -14.42
C PHE A 56 16.88 -23.42 -14.44
N TRP A 57 17.77 -23.03 -15.35
CA TRP A 57 18.19 -21.63 -15.50
C TRP A 57 17.03 -20.71 -15.93
N ARG A 58 16.10 -21.20 -16.77
CA ARG A 58 14.92 -20.44 -17.21
C ARG A 58 13.78 -20.40 -16.19
N LEU A 59 13.76 -21.34 -15.23
CA LEU A 59 12.72 -21.40 -14.21
C LEU A 59 12.72 -20.19 -13.27
N SER A 60 13.88 -19.72 -12.83
CA SER A 60 13.98 -18.60 -11.87
C SER A 60 13.38 -17.29 -12.43
N PRO A 61 13.75 -16.81 -13.64
CA PRO A 61 13.10 -15.67 -14.28
C PRO A 61 11.60 -15.87 -14.51
N ALA A 62 11.17 -17.07 -14.92
CA ALA A 62 9.77 -17.40 -15.12
C ALA A 62 8.95 -17.23 -13.83
N LEU A 63 9.46 -17.75 -12.71
CA LEU A 63 8.83 -17.63 -11.39
C LEU A 63 8.78 -16.18 -10.92
N SER A 64 9.85 -15.42 -11.10
CA SER A 64 9.88 -14.00 -10.72
C SER A 64 8.84 -13.17 -11.50
N LEU A 65 8.69 -13.41 -12.81
CA LEU A 65 7.71 -12.70 -13.64
C LEU A 65 6.28 -13.14 -13.32
N TRP A 66 6.08 -14.43 -13.09
CA TRP A 66 4.79 -14.97 -12.66
C TRP A 66 4.33 -14.36 -11.34
N TYR A 67 5.23 -14.30 -10.36
CA TYR A 67 4.94 -13.72 -9.04
C TYR A 67 4.53 -12.24 -9.16
N ARG A 68 5.29 -11.43 -9.92
CA ARG A 68 4.97 -10.01 -10.17
C ARG A 68 3.60 -9.83 -10.81
N LYS A 69 3.29 -10.60 -11.85
CA LYS A 69 1.96 -10.56 -12.51
C LYS A 69 0.83 -10.97 -11.56
N ARG A 70 1.06 -11.99 -10.74
CA ARG A 70 0.06 -12.46 -9.78
C ARG A 70 -0.23 -11.38 -8.72
N ARG A 71 0.78 -10.67 -8.24
CA ARG A 71 0.64 -9.59 -7.25
C ARG A 71 -0.23 -8.43 -7.74
N LEU A 72 -0.13 -8.04 -9.01
CA LEU A 72 -1.02 -7.03 -9.61
C LEU A 72 -2.50 -7.43 -9.59
N ARG A 73 -2.80 -8.71 -9.82
CA ARG A 73 -4.18 -9.21 -9.89
C ARG A 73 -4.76 -9.48 -8.50
N GLN A 74 -3.93 -9.98 -7.59
CA GLN A 74 -4.34 -10.45 -6.26
C GLN A 74 -3.88 -9.51 -5.14
N PHE A 75 -4.44 -8.29 -5.10
CA PHE A 75 -4.29 -7.45 -3.93
C PHE A 75 -5.30 -7.83 -2.84
N ARG A 76 -4.83 -8.18 -1.64
CA ARG A 76 -5.69 -8.44 -0.48
C ARG A 76 -5.75 -7.19 0.37
N PHE A 77 -6.96 -6.82 0.81
CA PHE A 77 -7.13 -5.73 1.77
C PHE A 77 -6.35 -6.05 3.04
N GLN A 78 -5.51 -5.12 3.47
CA GLN A 78 -4.73 -5.26 4.70
C GLN A 78 -5.52 -4.67 5.86
N TYR A 79 -5.56 -5.40 6.96
CA TYR A 79 -6.21 -4.96 8.19
C TYR A 79 -5.13 -4.57 9.20
N LEU A 80 -5.33 -3.44 9.88
CA LEU A 80 -4.46 -2.97 10.95
C LEU A 80 -5.28 -2.90 12.24
N ASP A 81 -4.90 -3.76 13.18
CA ASP A 81 -5.49 -3.71 14.52
C ASP A 81 -4.99 -2.49 15.29
N ALA A 82 -5.87 -1.92 16.12
CA ALA A 82 -5.56 -0.75 16.93
C ALA A 82 -4.36 -0.99 17.87
N GLU A 83 -4.25 -2.19 18.46
CA GLU A 83 -3.14 -2.57 19.35
C GLU A 83 -1.80 -2.61 18.62
N LYS A 84 -1.82 -3.05 17.35
CA LYS A 84 -0.63 -3.04 16.50
C LYS A 84 -0.20 -1.61 16.21
N LEU A 85 -1.15 -0.70 15.94
CA LEU A 85 -0.86 0.73 15.77
C LEU A 85 -0.27 1.33 17.06
N VAL A 86 -0.82 1.03 18.23
CA VAL A 86 -0.25 1.45 19.53
C VAL A 86 1.19 1.00 19.67
N THR A 87 1.48 -0.25 19.31
CA THR A 87 2.84 -0.80 19.36
C THR A 87 3.78 -0.10 18.38
N LEU A 88 3.31 0.21 17.16
CA LEU A 88 4.10 0.94 16.15
C LEU A 88 4.46 2.35 16.61
N VAL A 89 3.52 3.07 17.24
CA VAL A 89 3.76 4.40 17.81
C VAL A 89 4.78 4.33 18.94
N LYS A 90 4.62 3.38 19.88
CA LYS A 90 5.55 3.21 21.01
C LYS A 90 6.98 2.90 20.57
N ARG A 91 7.15 2.13 19.49
CA ARG A 91 8.48 1.78 18.96
C ARG A 91 9.17 2.96 18.27
N ASN A 92 8.42 3.91 17.75
CA ASN A 92 8.95 5.03 16.98
C ASN A 92 8.16 6.32 17.30
N PRO A 93 8.35 6.90 18.50
CA PRO A 93 7.59 8.08 18.92
C PRO A 93 7.85 9.32 18.05
N GLU A 94 9.04 9.41 17.45
CA GLU A 94 9.50 10.55 16.63
C GLU A 94 9.06 10.48 15.15
N ALA A 95 8.15 9.57 14.79
CA ALA A 95 7.71 9.41 13.40
C ALA A 95 6.21 9.09 13.29
N LEU A 96 5.57 9.66 12.26
CA LEU A 96 4.24 9.30 11.81
C LEU A 96 4.31 8.14 10.84
N TRP A 97 3.52 7.10 11.08
CA TRP A 97 3.36 5.98 10.16
C TRP A 97 2.15 6.22 9.24
N PHE A 98 2.33 6.01 7.93
CA PHE A 98 1.30 6.25 6.91
C PHE A 98 0.72 4.95 6.33
N GLY A 99 1.43 3.83 6.45
CA GLY A 99 1.03 2.60 5.81
C GLY A 99 2.22 1.74 5.40
N TRP A 100 1.91 0.72 4.61
CA TRP A 100 2.89 -0.08 3.89
C TRP A 100 3.01 0.41 2.45
N GLY A 101 4.24 0.47 1.95
CA GLY A 101 4.52 0.98 0.61
C GLY A 101 5.99 0.91 0.29
N PHE A 102 6.44 1.75 -0.62
CA PHE A 102 7.83 1.85 -1.06
C PHE A 102 8.11 3.27 -1.56
N ASP A 103 9.37 3.67 -1.54
CA ASP A 103 9.79 4.95 -2.10
C ASP A 103 9.70 4.91 -3.62
N TRP A 104 9.04 5.91 -4.18
CA TRP A 104 8.92 6.04 -5.63
C TRP A 104 10.26 6.45 -6.22
N VAL A 105 10.74 5.66 -7.17
CA VAL A 105 11.95 5.91 -7.95
C VAL A 105 11.60 5.76 -9.42
N GLN A 106 12.55 6.06 -10.31
CA GLN A 106 12.32 6.06 -11.76
C GLN A 106 11.66 4.77 -12.28
N LYS A 107 12.08 3.59 -11.80
CA LYS A 107 11.45 2.32 -12.17
C LYS A 107 9.95 2.28 -11.87
N HIS A 108 9.50 2.81 -10.73
CA HIS A 108 8.10 2.81 -10.33
C HIS A 108 7.27 3.76 -11.22
N ALA A 109 7.81 4.93 -11.53
CA ALA A 109 7.18 5.90 -12.44
C ALA A 109 7.03 5.32 -13.86
N GLN A 110 8.07 4.68 -14.39
CA GLN A 110 8.02 4.02 -15.70
C GLN A 110 6.97 2.91 -15.71
N LEU A 111 6.98 2.05 -14.69
CA LEU A 111 6.03 0.95 -14.53
C LEU A 111 4.57 1.47 -14.46
N ALA A 112 4.33 2.54 -13.70
CA ALA A 112 3.01 3.18 -13.64
C ALA A 112 2.58 3.77 -14.98
N TYR A 113 3.47 4.49 -15.67
CA TYR A 113 3.21 5.07 -16.99
C TYR A 113 2.80 3.99 -18.01
N GLU A 114 3.52 2.87 -18.03
CA GLU A 114 3.24 1.76 -18.95
C GLU A 114 1.91 1.05 -18.66
N ILE A 115 1.53 0.93 -17.37
CA ILE A 115 0.20 0.42 -16.98
C ILE A 115 -0.88 1.38 -17.48
N LEU A 116 -0.71 2.68 -17.23
CA LEU A 116 -1.71 3.70 -17.52
C LEU A 116 -1.88 3.98 -19.03
N LYS A 117 -0.84 3.71 -19.84
CA LYS A 117 -0.92 3.80 -21.30
C LYS A 117 -1.77 2.69 -21.93
N ARG A 118 -1.98 1.59 -21.21
CA ARG A 118 -2.79 0.46 -21.65
C ARG A 118 -4.19 0.56 -21.07
N ASP A 119 -5.11 -0.20 -21.63
CA ASP A 119 -6.37 -0.46 -20.96
C ASP A 119 -6.07 -1.28 -19.69
N VAL A 120 -6.15 -0.61 -18.54
CA VAL A 120 -5.87 -1.18 -17.21
C VAL A 120 -6.71 -2.43 -16.95
N SER A 121 -7.92 -2.50 -17.51
CA SER A 121 -8.82 -3.66 -17.36
C SER A 121 -8.25 -4.96 -17.95
N THR A 122 -7.36 -4.85 -18.94
CA THR A 122 -6.68 -6.01 -19.55
C THR A 122 -5.62 -6.62 -18.64
N LEU A 123 -5.05 -5.82 -17.73
CA LEU A 123 -3.98 -6.22 -16.80
C LEU A 123 -4.52 -6.52 -15.40
N ILE A 124 -5.45 -5.70 -14.93
CA ILE A 124 -6.05 -5.76 -13.61
C ILE A 124 -7.56 -6.02 -13.82
N PRO A 125 -8.09 -7.16 -13.32
CA PRO A 125 -9.51 -7.44 -13.42
C PRO A 125 -10.34 -6.28 -12.88
N SER A 126 -11.29 -5.80 -13.68
CA SER A 126 -12.24 -4.79 -13.26
C SER A 126 -13.17 -5.38 -12.21
N ASP A 127 -13.06 -4.88 -10.99
CA ASP A 127 -13.96 -5.21 -9.88
C ASP A 127 -14.57 -3.90 -9.39
N HIS A 128 -15.84 -3.68 -9.73
CA HIS A 128 -16.56 -2.47 -9.36
C HIS A 128 -16.85 -2.36 -7.85
N GLN A 129 -16.74 -3.47 -7.10
CA GLN A 129 -16.84 -3.44 -5.64
C GLN A 129 -15.52 -3.02 -4.98
N ARG A 130 -14.42 -3.04 -5.72
CA ARG A 130 -13.10 -2.69 -5.21
C ARG A 130 -12.91 -1.17 -5.23
N MET A 131 -12.75 -0.59 -4.05
CA MET A 131 -12.36 0.82 -3.91
C MET A 131 -10.83 0.99 -3.97
N GLY A 132 -10.40 2.12 -4.52
CA GLY A 132 -9.00 2.52 -4.58
C GLY A 132 -8.19 1.87 -5.72
N SER A 133 -6.94 2.29 -5.85
CA SER A 133 -6.03 1.88 -6.93
C SER A 133 -5.02 0.85 -6.44
N ALA A 134 -5.50 -0.35 -6.11
CA ALA A 134 -4.70 -1.43 -5.53
C ALA A 134 -3.47 -1.85 -6.37
N TRP A 135 -3.50 -1.59 -7.68
CA TRP A 135 -2.37 -1.88 -8.59
C TRP A 135 -1.10 -1.11 -8.23
N ILE A 136 -1.21 0.03 -7.53
CA ILE A 136 -0.07 0.83 -7.08
C ILE A 136 0.86 -0.02 -6.21
N HIS A 137 0.31 -0.83 -5.31
CA HIS A 137 1.11 -1.73 -4.49
C HIS A 137 1.87 -2.75 -5.34
N GLY A 138 1.29 -3.23 -6.45
CA GLY A 138 1.94 -4.20 -7.34
C GLY A 138 3.08 -3.65 -8.20
N LEU A 139 3.42 -2.36 -8.11
CA LEU A 139 4.60 -1.77 -8.77
C LEU A 139 5.92 -2.23 -8.15
N GLU A 140 5.90 -2.60 -6.86
CA GLU A 140 7.05 -3.14 -6.14
C GLU A 140 6.66 -4.48 -5.49
N VAL A 141 7.62 -5.40 -5.42
CA VAL A 141 7.47 -6.71 -4.80
C VAL A 141 7.59 -6.60 -3.28
N SER A 142 8.53 -5.79 -2.81
CA SER A 142 8.85 -5.62 -1.40
C SER A 142 8.32 -4.29 -0.88
N GLU A 143 7.34 -4.34 0.02
CA GLU A 143 6.85 -3.17 0.73
C GLU A 143 7.46 -3.09 2.14
N SER A 144 7.64 -1.87 2.63
CA SER A 144 8.10 -1.53 3.97
C SER A 144 7.15 -0.53 4.64
N ASP A 145 7.36 -0.28 5.93
CA ASP A 145 6.67 0.81 6.63
C ASP A 145 7.05 2.17 6.01
N ILE A 146 6.05 2.96 5.65
CA ILE A 146 6.22 4.34 5.22
C ILE A 146 6.01 5.27 6.40
N ARG A 147 7.02 6.10 6.67
CA ARG A 147 7.05 6.98 7.82
C ARG A 147 7.53 8.37 7.45
N GLN A 148 6.99 9.37 8.14
CA GLN A 148 7.44 10.76 8.08
C GLN A 148 8.02 11.14 9.46
N PRO A 149 9.22 11.72 9.53
CA PRO A 149 9.73 12.31 10.78
C PRO A 149 8.77 13.34 11.35
N LEU A 150 8.51 13.31 12.66
CA LEU A 150 7.52 14.18 13.29
C LEU A 150 7.85 15.66 13.10
N GLN A 151 9.14 16.03 13.10
CA GLN A 151 9.60 17.40 12.85
C GLN A 151 9.13 17.95 11.49
N HIS A 152 8.92 17.10 10.48
CA HIS A 152 8.48 17.54 9.16
C HIS A 152 6.99 17.92 9.13
N THR A 153 6.21 17.60 10.17
CA THR A 153 4.79 17.97 10.26
C THR A 153 4.57 19.47 10.39
N ALA A 154 5.60 20.21 10.83
CA ALA A 154 5.60 21.67 10.84
C ALA A 154 5.41 22.28 9.44
N GLY A 155 5.76 21.54 8.38
CA GLY A 155 5.53 21.93 6.98
C GLY A 155 4.09 21.70 6.49
N HIS A 156 3.19 21.26 7.36
CA HIS A 156 1.81 20.83 7.06
C HIS A 156 1.73 19.63 6.11
N THR A 157 0.55 19.05 5.94
CA THR A 157 0.33 17.89 5.08
C THR A 157 -1.00 18.00 4.36
N LEU A 158 -0.96 17.89 3.04
CA LEU A 158 -2.15 17.88 2.19
C LEU A 158 -2.49 16.43 1.82
N LEU A 159 -3.64 15.96 2.25
CA LEU A 159 -4.18 14.66 1.83
C LEU A 159 -5.28 14.86 0.79
N VAL A 160 -5.02 14.46 -0.45
CA VAL A 160 -5.97 14.56 -1.57
C VAL A 160 -6.58 13.19 -1.87
N GLY A 161 -7.87 13.18 -2.19
CA GLY A 161 -8.55 11.99 -2.69
C GLY A 161 -10.03 12.24 -2.92
N THR A 162 -10.66 11.44 -3.77
CA THR A 162 -12.11 11.45 -3.98
C THR A 162 -12.87 10.81 -2.81
N THR A 163 -14.19 10.92 -2.79
CA THR A 163 -15.02 10.15 -1.82
C THR A 163 -14.79 8.65 -2.05
N GLY A 164 -14.63 7.88 -0.97
CA GLY A 164 -14.29 6.44 -1.06
C GLY A 164 -12.80 6.14 -1.29
N ALA A 165 -11.94 7.15 -1.53
CA ALA A 165 -10.50 6.95 -1.72
C ALA A 165 -9.72 6.59 -0.42
N GLY A 166 -10.40 6.52 0.73
CA GLY A 166 -9.77 6.14 2.01
C GLY A 166 -9.35 7.30 2.93
N LYS A 167 -9.74 8.56 2.62
CA LYS A 167 -9.38 9.73 3.46
C LYS A 167 -9.75 9.58 4.93
N THR A 168 -10.97 9.13 5.25
CA THR A 168 -11.41 8.93 6.64
C THR A 168 -10.55 7.88 7.35
N ARG A 169 -10.08 6.84 6.66
CA ARG A 169 -9.17 5.82 7.23
C ARG A 169 -7.75 6.35 7.43
N ALA A 170 -7.27 7.20 6.53
CA ALA A 170 -6.01 7.92 6.74
C ALA A 170 -6.09 8.85 7.96
N PHE A 171 -7.20 9.59 8.12
CA PHE A 171 -7.41 10.41 9.33
C PHE A 171 -7.49 9.58 10.60
N ASP A 172 -8.18 8.44 10.60
CA ASP A 172 -8.21 7.52 11.75
C ASP A 172 -6.79 7.14 12.20
N VAL A 173 -5.93 6.73 11.25
CA VAL A 173 -4.53 6.40 11.54
C VAL A 173 -3.75 7.61 12.06
N LEU A 174 -3.86 8.79 11.44
CA LEU A 174 -3.10 9.97 11.84
C LEU A 174 -3.56 10.56 13.18
N VAL A 175 -4.87 10.70 13.38
CA VAL A 175 -5.49 11.19 14.63
C VAL A 175 -5.16 10.25 15.77
N THR A 176 -5.29 8.93 15.57
CA THR A 176 -4.97 7.95 16.61
C THR A 176 -3.51 8.07 17.05
N GLN A 177 -2.58 8.22 16.11
CA GLN A 177 -1.17 8.39 16.45
C GLN A 177 -0.89 9.69 17.22
N ALA A 178 -1.50 10.81 16.81
CA ALA A 178 -1.36 12.09 17.51
C ALA A 178 -1.89 12.03 18.95
N VAL A 179 -3.09 11.49 19.14
CA VAL A 179 -3.68 11.31 20.47
C VAL A 179 -2.84 10.38 21.36
N LEU A 180 -2.30 9.29 20.79
CA LEU A 180 -1.42 8.36 21.53
C LEU A 180 -0.09 9.01 21.95
N ARG A 181 0.39 10.03 21.23
CA ARG A 181 1.55 10.84 21.63
C ARG A 181 1.20 11.96 22.62
N GLY A 182 -0.08 12.10 22.99
CA GLY A 182 -0.54 13.15 23.91
C GLY A 182 -0.70 14.52 23.24
N GLU A 183 -0.75 14.58 21.91
CA GLU A 183 -0.97 15.83 21.17
C GLU A 183 -2.44 16.27 21.25
N ALA A 184 -2.66 17.58 21.22
CA ALA A 184 -3.99 18.14 21.05
C ALA A 184 -4.38 18.07 19.56
N VAL A 185 -5.51 17.41 19.27
CA VAL A 185 -6.04 17.28 17.91
C VAL A 185 -7.37 18.02 17.82
N ILE A 186 -7.44 19.00 16.92
CA ILE A 186 -8.68 19.70 16.59
C ILE A 186 -9.16 19.19 15.23
N ILE A 187 -10.38 18.67 15.20
CA ILE A 187 -10.99 18.13 13.99
C ILE A 187 -12.12 19.07 13.57
N ILE A 188 -12.00 19.64 12.38
CA ILE A 188 -13.05 20.44 11.75
C ILE A 188 -13.64 19.60 10.63
N ASP A 189 -14.85 19.09 10.86
CA ASP A 189 -15.53 18.22 9.92
C ASP A 189 -16.84 18.84 9.44
N PRO A 190 -16.82 19.54 8.29
CA PRO A 190 -18.02 20.15 7.73
C PRO A 190 -19.02 19.12 7.19
N LYS A 191 -18.63 17.83 7.06
CA LYS A 191 -19.48 16.78 6.52
C LYS A 191 -20.28 16.04 7.59
N GLY A 192 -19.91 16.18 8.87
CA GLY A 192 -20.53 15.42 9.95
C GLY A 192 -20.30 13.91 9.82
N ASP A 193 -19.12 13.50 9.41
CA ASP A 193 -18.65 12.12 9.33
C ASP A 193 -18.62 11.49 10.73
N LYS A 194 -19.65 10.69 11.02
CA LYS A 194 -19.78 9.94 12.28
C LYS A 194 -18.62 8.97 12.49
N ASP A 195 -18.04 8.42 11.43
CA ASP A 195 -16.91 7.50 11.56
C ASP A 195 -15.69 8.24 12.10
N LEU A 196 -15.41 9.45 11.60
CA LEU A 196 -14.29 10.24 12.06
C LEU A 196 -14.42 10.60 13.56
N MET A 197 -15.63 10.96 14.00
CA MET A 197 -15.94 11.18 15.41
C MET A 197 -15.68 9.91 16.26
N VAL A 198 -16.16 8.75 15.81
CA VAL A 198 -15.95 7.46 16.49
C VAL A 198 -14.47 7.12 16.56
N CYS A 199 -13.70 7.37 15.49
CA CYS A 199 -12.26 7.15 15.46
C CYS A 199 -11.54 8.02 16.50
N ALA A 200 -11.86 9.32 16.59
CA ALA A 200 -11.27 10.22 17.58
C ALA A 200 -11.62 9.82 19.03
N LYS A 201 -12.87 9.41 19.28
CA LYS A 201 -13.29 8.89 20.59
C LYS A 201 -12.54 7.60 20.96
N ARG A 202 -12.39 6.68 20.00
CA ARG A 202 -11.61 5.45 20.16
C ARG A 202 -10.13 5.74 20.43
N ALA A 203 -9.54 6.71 19.74
CA ALA A 203 -8.16 7.13 19.97
C ALA A 203 -7.92 7.59 21.41
N CYS A 204 -8.84 8.39 21.97
CA CYS A 204 -8.77 8.84 23.37
C CYS A 204 -8.88 7.65 24.35
N ALA A 205 -9.76 6.69 24.06
CA ALA A 205 -9.86 5.46 24.84
C ALA A 205 -8.57 4.62 24.79
N LEU A 206 -7.97 4.46 23.60
CA LEU A 206 -6.69 3.76 23.41
C LEU A 206 -5.52 4.43 24.14
N ALA A 207 -5.57 5.77 24.29
CA ALA A 207 -4.62 6.54 25.06
C ALA A 207 -4.88 6.50 26.59
N ASN A 208 -5.85 5.70 27.06
CA ASN A 208 -6.31 5.65 28.45
C ASN A 208 -6.77 7.02 28.99
N ARG A 209 -7.37 7.84 28.12
CA ARG A 209 -7.84 9.20 28.42
C ARG A 209 -9.21 9.47 27.79
N PRO A 210 -10.24 8.62 28.03
CA PRO A 210 -11.53 8.73 27.36
C PRO A 210 -12.27 10.06 27.68
N ASP A 211 -11.99 10.66 28.83
CA ASP A 211 -12.49 11.95 29.30
C ASP A 211 -12.01 13.15 28.46
N ARG A 212 -10.96 12.97 27.67
CA ARG A 212 -10.36 14.03 26.85
C ARG A 212 -11.06 14.23 25.51
N PHE A 213 -11.98 13.34 25.13
CA PHE A 213 -12.76 13.51 23.91
C PHE A 213 -13.82 14.60 24.10
N VAL A 214 -13.79 15.61 23.24
CA VAL A 214 -14.72 16.74 23.24
C VAL A 214 -15.45 16.77 21.90
N TYR A 215 -16.77 16.86 21.94
CA TYR A 215 -17.62 16.95 20.74
C TYR A 215 -18.47 18.20 20.79
N PHE A 216 -18.59 18.89 19.66
CA PHE A 216 -19.44 20.05 19.49
C PHE A 216 -20.13 19.99 18.11
N HIS A 217 -21.44 20.09 18.10
CA HIS A 217 -22.24 20.22 16.89
C HIS A 217 -23.48 21.10 17.16
N PRO A 218 -23.66 22.25 16.46
CA PRO A 218 -24.72 23.22 16.76
C PRO A 218 -26.14 22.62 16.77
N ALA A 219 -26.41 21.68 15.85
CA ALA A 219 -27.72 21.03 15.74
C ALA A 219 -27.98 19.90 16.77
N PHE A 220 -26.97 19.47 17.53
CA PHE A 220 -27.09 18.34 18.48
C PHE A 220 -26.60 18.73 19.88
N PRO A 221 -27.34 19.61 20.58
CA PRO A 221 -26.90 20.16 21.87
C PRO A 221 -26.78 19.10 22.97
N GLU A 222 -27.61 18.05 22.97
CA GLU A 222 -27.60 17.00 24.01
C GLU A 222 -26.28 16.24 24.11
N GLY A 223 -25.62 16.01 22.97
CA GLY A 223 -24.32 15.32 22.91
C GLY A 223 -23.12 16.27 22.87
N SER A 224 -23.35 17.58 22.79
CA SER A 224 -22.31 18.58 22.55
C SER A 224 -21.86 19.27 23.83
N VAL A 225 -20.59 19.65 23.89
CA VAL A 225 -20.12 20.60 24.88
C VAL A 225 -20.68 22.00 24.61
N ARG A 226 -20.67 22.85 25.63
CA ARG A 226 -20.98 24.27 25.46
C ARG A 226 -19.71 24.98 25.00
N LEU A 227 -19.78 25.65 23.86
CA LEU A 227 -18.69 26.44 23.31
C LEU A 227 -19.17 27.89 23.18
N ASP A 228 -18.49 28.79 23.88
CA ASP A 228 -18.69 30.23 23.74
C ASP A 228 -17.43 30.85 23.08
N PRO A 229 -17.47 31.14 21.77
CA PRO A 229 -16.34 31.73 21.06
C PRO A 229 -16.10 33.20 21.44
N LEU A 230 -16.96 33.82 22.24
CA LEU A 230 -16.82 35.19 22.73
C LEU A 230 -16.24 35.26 24.16
N HIS A 231 -16.19 34.13 24.87
CA HIS A 231 -15.76 34.10 26.28
C HIS A 231 -14.32 34.61 26.47
N ASN A 232 -13.40 34.22 25.59
CA ASN A 232 -12.00 34.59 25.64
C ASN A 232 -11.65 35.62 24.56
N PHE A 233 -11.21 36.81 24.95
CA PHE A 233 -10.73 37.88 24.07
C PHE A 233 -9.57 38.63 24.75
N ASN A 234 -8.57 39.06 23.99
CA ASN A 234 -7.51 39.93 24.53
C ASN A 234 -7.87 41.41 24.39
N ARG A 235 -8.60 41.77 23.33
CA ARG A 235 -9.09 43.14 23.08
C ARG A 235 -10.59 43.15 22.80
N PRO A 236 -11.35 44.13 23.32
CA PRO A 236 -12.80 44.24 23.05
C PRO A 236 -13.14 44.28 21.55
N SER A 237 -12.26 44.84 20.72
CA SER A 237 -12.44 44.88 19.27
C SER A 237 -12.48 43.49 18.61
N GLU A 238 -11.89 42.47 19.22
CA GLU A 238 -11.94 41.10 18.71
C GLU A 238 -13.35 40.51 18.77
N ILE A 239 -14.15 40.92 19.77
CA ILE A 239 -15.56 40.50 19.86
C ILE A 239 -16.29 41.03 18.63
N ALA A 240 -16.11 42.31 18.30
CA ALA A 240 -16.71 42.93 17.12
C ALA A 240 -16.30 42.22 15.83
N SER A 241 -15.01 41.89 15.65
CA SER A 241 -14.52 41.18 14.44
C SER A 241 -15.03 39.74 14.30
N ARG A 242 -15.47 39.08 15.38
CA ARG A 242 -16.00 37.70 15.33
C ARG A 242 -17.49 37.65 14.98
N ILE A 243 -18.21 38.77 15.15
CA ILE A 243 -19.66 38.88 14.91
C ILE A 243 -20.01 39.71 13.66
N SER A 244 -19.05 40.42 13.08
CA SER A 244 -19.17 41.18 11.82
C SER A 244 -18.89 40.31 10.61
#